data_AF-A0A2U0H3Z2-F1
#
_entry.id   AF-A0A2U0H3Z2-F1
#
_cell.length_a   1.000
_cell.length_b   1.000
_cell.length_c   1.000
_cell.angle_alpha   90.00
_cell.angle_beta   90.00
_cell.angle_gamma   90.00
#
_symmetry.space_group_name_H-M   'P 1'
#
loop_
_entity.id
_entity.type
_entity.pdbx_description
1 polymer ?
#
loop_
_entity_poly.entity_id
_entity_poly.type
_entity_poly.pdbx_seq_one_letter_code
_entity_poly.pdbx_strand_id
1 'polypeptide(L)'
;MVENDVAMGVFLFVVMVGSGVLIMWMARATASGRLKRNALAGIRIPSTMASDEAWQAAHIRAKRPTMLGGWASIASGFVALLPVSAPVRATAVIAGCVLMLGFLLYGSKVGSRAALEISSRSAD
;
A
#
# COMPACT_ATOMS: atom_id res chain seq x y z
N MET A 1 14.10 -10.63 -29.45
CA MET A 1 12.93 -11.06 -28.66
C MET A 1 13.31 -11.23 -27.19
N VAL A 2 14.30 -12.07 -26.86
CA VAL A 2 14.77 -12.32 -25.48
C VAL A 2 15.23 -11.07 -24.72
N GLU A 3 15.96 -10.15 -25.35
CA GLU A 3 16.46 -8.94 -24.68
C GLU A 3 15.34 -7.99 -24.22
N ASN A 4 14.28 -7.85 -25.03
CA ASN A 4 13.09 -7.10 -24.66
C ASN A 4 12.32 -7.76 -23.51
N ASP A 5 12.27 -9.10 -23.47
CA ASP A 5 11.59 -9.84 -22.39
C ASP A 5 12.31 -9.72 -21.05
N VAL A 6 13.66 -9.71 -21.07
CA VAL A 6 14.48 -9.48 -19.88
C VAL A 6 14.34 -8.04 -19.42
N ALA A 7 14.46 -7.06 -20.33
CA ALA A 7 14.28 -5.65 -20.01
C ALA A 7 12.90 -5.37 -19.39
N MET A 8 11.83 -5.97 -19.95
CA MET A 8 10.48 -5.88 -19.41
C MET A 8 10.37 -6.49 -18.01
N GLY A 9 10.96 -7.68 -17.80
CA GLY A 9 11.00 -8.32 -16.48
C GLY A 9 11.68 -7.46 -15.42
N VAL A 10 12.85 -6.89 -15.76
CA VAL A 10 13.58 -5.97 -14.88
C VAL A 10 12.78 -4.71 -14.60
N PHE A 11 12.15 -4.11 -15.61
CA PHE A 11 11.29 -2.94 -15.43
C PHE A 11 10.14 -3.23 -14.47
N LEU A 12 9.39 -4.31 -14.69
CA LEU A 12 8.29 -4.72 -13.82
C LEU A 12 8.77 -5.01 -12.39
N PHE A 13 9.91 -5.68 -12.24
CA PHE A 13 10.52 -5.91 -10.93
C PHE A 13 10.79 -4.61 -10.19
N VAL A 14 11.47 -3.65 -10.82
CA VAL A 14 11.81 -2.35 -10.21
C VAL A 14 10.54 -1.60 -9.80
N VAL A 15 9.54 -1.55 -10.67
CA VAL A 15 8.28 -0.85 -10.40
C VAL A 15 7.53 -1.49 -9.22
N MET A 16 7.37 -2.82 -9.23
CA MET A 16 6.59 -3.52 -8.21
C MET A 16 7.32 -3.54 -6.86
N VAL A 17 8.61 -3.87 -6.84
CA VAL A 17 9.39 -3.85 -5.60
C VAL A 17 9.52 -2.44 -5.05
N GLY A 18 9.78 -1.45 -5.90
CA GLY A 18 9.84 -0.04 -5.51
C GLY A 18 8.52 0.44 -4.91
N SER A 19 7.39 0.12 -5.54
CA SER A 19 6.05 0.44 -5.03
C SER A 19 5.79 -0.21 -3.67
N GLY A 20 6.08 -1.50 -3.53
CA GLY A 20 5.88 -2.22 -2.27
C GLY A 20 6.74 -1.66 -1.13
N VAL A 21 8.02 -1.38 -1.39
CA VAL A 21 8.93 -0.75 -0.42
C VAL A 21 8.42 0.63 -0.02
N LEU A 22 8.00 1.46 -0.98
CA LEU A 22 7.46 2.80 -0.72
C LEU A 22 6.19 2.73 0.14
N ILE A 23 5.25 1.85 -0.20
CA ILE A 23 4.01 1.62 0.57
C ILE A 23 4.33 1.21 2.01
N MET A 24 5.25 0.25 2.18
CA MET A 24 5.65 -0.23 3.51
C MET A 24 6.36 0.85 4.33
N TRP A 25 7.17 1.68 3.67
CA TRP A 25 7.79 2.84 4.31
C TRP A 25 6.73 3.86 4.76
N MET A 26 5.77 4.22 3.90
CA MET A 26 4.70 5.15 4.23
C MET A 26 3.84 4.62 5.39
N ALA A 27 3.51 3.33 5.39
CA ALA A 27 2.73 2.68 6.45
C ALA A 27 3.43 2.79 7.82
N ARG A 28 4.76 2.58 7.84
CA ARG A 28 5.56 2.75 9.06
C ARG A 28 5.68 4.22 9.46
N ALA A 29 5.89 5.10 8.49
CA ALA A 29 6.14 6.52 8.72
C ALA A 29 4.90 7.24 9.27
N THR A 30 3.73 6.96 8.72
CA THR A 30 2.45 7.51 9.22
C THR A 30 2.09 6.90 10.57
N ALA A 31 2.17 5.58 10.74
CA ALA A 31 1.83 4.93 12.02
C ALA A 31 2.79 5.26 13.17
N SER A 32 4.01 5.72 12.89
CA SER A 32 4.97 6.18 13.92
C SER A 32 4.84 7.68 14.21
N GLY A 33 3.97 8.41 13.50
CA GLY A 33 3.83 9.86 13.62
C GLY A 33 4.95 10.66 12.91
N ARG A 34 5.90 9.98 12.24
CA ARG A 34 6.95 10.66 11.45
C ARG A 34 6.35 11.42 10.25
N LEU A 35 5.32 10.86 9.62
CA LEU A 35 4.49 11.57 8.65
C LEU A 35 3.22 12.06 9.33
N LYS A 36 3.20 13.37 9.61
CA LYS A 36 2.02 14.09 10.11
C LYS A 36 0.94 14.18 9.04
N ARG A 37 -0.26 14.59 9.45
CA ARG A 37 -1.39 14.85 8.56
C ARG A 37 -0.98 15.79 7.44
N ASN A 38 -1.19 15.36 6.19
CA ASN A 38 -0.74 16.07 5.01
C ASN A 38 -1.61 15.70 3.79
N ALA A 39 -1.53 16.50 2.72
CA ALA A 39 -2.32 16.31 1.51
C ALA A 39 -1.69 15.37 0.47
N LEU A 40 -0.46 14.86 0.69
CA LEU A 40 0.30 14.11 -0.31
C LEU A 40 0.30 12.60 -0.09
N ALA A 41 0.51 12.14 1.14
CA ALA A 41 0.77 10.72 1.46
C ALA A 41 -0.06 10.23 2.64
N GLY A 42 -0.58 9.00 2.53
CA GLY A 42 -1.42 8.36 3.54
C GLY A 42 -2.89 8.20 3.09
N ILE A 43 -3.75 7.80 4.03
CA ILE A 43 -5.19 7.72 3.85
C ILE A 43 -5.76 9.13 4.02
N ARG A 44 -6.30 9.70 2.94
CA ARG A 44 -6.72 11.11 2.85
C ARG A 44 -8.22 11.23 2.60
N ILE A 45 -9.00 10.72 3.53
CA ILE A 45 -10.47 10.83 3.52
C ILE A 45 -10.93 11.72 4.68
N PRO A 46 -12.15 12.29 4.62
CA PRO A 46 -12.61 13.26 5.61
C PRO A 46 -12.46 12.79 7.07
N SER A 47 -12.78 11.52 7.37
CA SER A 47 -12.63 10.96 8.72
C SER A 47 -11.18 11.02 9.21
N THR A 48 -10.22 10.59 8.40
CA THR A 48 -8.80 10.55 8.75
C THR A 48 -8.14 11.93 8.79
N MET A 49 -8.74 12.93 8.15
CA MET A 49 -8.22 14.29 8.06
C MET A 49 -8.83 15.23 9.10
N ALA A 50 -9.77 14.77 9.94
CA ALA A 50 -10.47 15.60 10.91
C ALA A 50 -9.54 16.18 11.99
N SER A 51 -8.64 15.37 12.54
CA SER A 51 -7.64 15.81 13.53
C SER A 51 -6.34 15.03 13.38
N ASP A 52 -5.28 15.46 14.07
CA ASP A 52 -3.99 14.75 14.07
C ASP A 52 -4.10 13.41 14.84
N GLU A 53 -4.97 13.33 15.85
CA GLU A 53 -5.29 12.11 16.58
C GLU A 53 -6.03 11.11 15.70
N ALA A 54 -7.03 11.58 14.93
CA ALA A 54 -7.77 10.77 13.98
C ALA A 54 -6.85 10.24 12.87
N TRP A 55 -5.95 11.08 12.37
CA TRP A 55 -4.91 10.68 11.43
C TRP A 55 -4.04 9.56 11.99
N GLN A 56 -3.51 9.74 13.20
CA GLN A 56 -2.61 8.78 13.83
C GLN A 56 -3.31 7.45 14.12
N ALA A 57 -4.52 7.49 14.68
CA ALA A 57 -5.31 6.30 14.98
C ALA A 57 -5.61 5.48 13.71
N ALA A 58 -6.01 6.16 12.63
CA ALA A 58 -6.27 5.52 11.35
C ALA A 58 -5.04 4.78 10.81
N HIS A 59 -3.88 5.44 10.81
CA HIS A 59 -2.65 4.88 10.25
C HIS A 59 -2.04 3.78 11.11
N ILE A 60 -2.15 3.87 12.45
CA ILE A 60 -1.79 2.76 13.35
C ILE A 60 -2.64 1.52 13.01
N ARG A 61 -3.96 1.70 12.84
CA ARG A 61 -4.87 0.59 12.54
C ARG A 61 -4.64 0.02 11.14
N ALA A 62 -4.40 0.88 10.15
CA ALA A 62 -4.18 0.48 8.76
C ALA A 62 -2.80 -0.14 8.49
N LYS A 63 -1.82 0.06 9.38
CA LYS A 63 -0.42 -0.35 9.17
C LYS A 63 -0.29 -1.80 8.70
N ARG A 64 -0.89 -2.76 9.42
CA ARG A 64 -0.75 -4.19 9.09
C ARG A 64 -1.30 -4.54 7.69
N PRO A 65 -2.56 -4.19 7.35
CA PRO A 65 -3.06 -4.31 5.99
C PRO A 65 -2.16 -3.67 4.93
N THR A 66 -1.75 -2.42 5.13
CA THR A 66 -0.91 -1.71 4.15
C THR A 66 0.44 -2.40 3.95
N MET A 67 1.02 -2.96 5.02
CA MET A 67 2.24 -3.77 4.94
C MET A 67 2.04 -5.05 4.12
N LEU A 68 0.91 -5.74 4.27
CA LEU A 68 0.57 -6.92 3.45
C LEU A 68 0.40 -6.55 1.97
N GLY A 69 -0.20 -5.40 1.68
CA GLY A 69 -0.29 -4.88 0.32
C GLY A 69 1.08 -4.63 -0.31
N GLY A 70 2.02 -4.06 0.47
CA GLY A 70 3.41 -3.90 0.01
C GLY A 70 4.12 -5.23 -0.26
N TRP A 71 3.93 -6.23 0.60
CA TRP A 71 4.48 -7.57 0.37
C TRP A 71 3.90 -8.27 -0.86
N ALA A 72 2.59 -8.12 -1.12
CA ALA A 72 1.97 -8.65 -2.33
C ALA A 72 2.59 -8.04 -3.60
N SER A 73 2.82 -6.73 -3.59
CA SER A 73 3.51 -6.03 -4.67
C SER A 73 4.93 -6.57 -4.89
N ILE A 74 5.74 -6.64 -3.82
CA ILE A 74 7.12 -7.17 -3.87
C ILE A 74 7.15 -8.59 -4.43
N ALA A 75 6.31 -9.49 -3.90
CA ALA A 75 6.25 -10.88 -4.34
C ALA A 75 5.96 -11.00 -5.84
N SER A 76 5.00 -10.23 -6.35
CA SER A 76 4.69 -10.22 -7.78
C SER A 76 5.82 -9.64 -8.65
N GLY A 77 6.59 -8.68 -8.12
CA GLY A 77 7.80 -8.17 -8.77
C GLY A 77 8.87 -9.23 -8.95
N PHE A 78 9.11 -10.07 -7.94
CA PHE A 78 10.06 -11.19 -8.06
C PHE A 78 9.62 -12.23 -9.10
N VAL A 79 8.31 -12.50 -9.20
CA VAL A 79 7.77 -13.40 -10.24
C VAL A 79 8.05 -12.84 -11.65
N ALA A 80 8.11 -11.51 -11.81
CA ALA A 80 8.38 -10.89 -13.11
C ALA A 80 9.79 -11.16 -13.67
N LEU A 81 10.74 -11.61 -12.84
CA LEU A 81 12.09 -12.00 -13.24
C LEU A 81 12.20 -13.46 -13.69
N LEU A 82 11.18 -14.28 -13.45
CA LEU A 82 11.22 -15.69 -13.82
C LEU A 82 11.16 -15.85 -15.35
N PRO A 83 11.82 -16.89 -15.90
CA PRO A 83 11.79 -17.20 -17.34
C PRO A 83 10.45 -17.85 -17.72
N VAL A 84 9.36 -17.10 -17.57
CA VAL A 84 7.98 -17.52 -17.89
C VAL A 84 7.45 -16.76 -19.10
N SER A 85 6.42 -17.33 -19.73
CA SER A 85 5.73 -16.70 -20.86
C SER A 85 5.12 -15.34 -20.49
N ALA A 86 5.00 -14.45 -21.47
CA ALA A 86 4.47 -13.11 -21.25
C ALA A 86 3.06 -13.09 -20.61
N PRO A 87 2.10 -13.98 -20.99
CA PRO A 87 0.79 -14.03 -20.33
C PRO A 87 0.89 -14.40 -18.85
N VAL A 88 1.69 -15.42 -18.50
CA VAL A 88 1.87 -15.84 -17.10
C VAL A 88 2.46 -14.70 -16.26
N ARG A 89 3.45 -13.99 -16.81
CA ARG A 89 4.06 -12.83 -16.17
C ARG A 89 3.05 -11.71 -15.94
N ALA A 90 2.28 -11.36 -16.96
CA ALA A 90 1.25 -10.32 -16.89
C ALA A 90 0.19 -10.68 -15.84
N THR A 91 -0.30 -11.92 -15.84
CA THR A 91 -1.27 -12.41 -14.84
C THR A 91 -0.70 -12.31 -13.42
N ALA A 92 0.56 -12.67 -13.19
CA ALA A 92 1.19 -12.57 -11.88
C ALA A 92 1.29 -11.12 -11.37
N VAL A 93 1.70 -10.18 -12.23
CA VAL A 93 1.77 -8.75 -11.88
C VAL A 93 0.37 -8.18 -11.61
N ILE A 94 -0.62 -8.49 -12.45
CA ILE A 94 -2.00 -8.05 -12.26
C ILE A 94 -2.57 -8.60 -10.95
N ALA A 95 -2.36 -9.88 -10.65
CA ALA A 95 -2.77 -10.47 -9.38
C ALA A 95 -2.12 -9.76 -8.18
N GLY A 96 -0.81 -9.45 -8.27
CA GLY A 96 -0.11 -8.65 -7.27
C GLY A 96 -0.72 -7.26 -7.06
N CYS A 97 -1.05 -6.56 -8.15
CA CYS A 97 -1.73 -5.27 -8.09
C CYS A 97 -3.12 -5.37 -7.43
N VAL A 98 -3.91 -6.37 -7.78
CA VAL A 98 -5.25 -6.58 -7.20
C VAL A 98 -5.15 -6.87 -5.70
N LEU A 99 -4.23 -7.76 -5.29
CA LEU A 99 -4.01 -8.06 -3.87
C LEU A 99 -3.52 -6.82 -3.12
N MET A 100 -2.55 -6.09 -3.67
CA MET A 100 -2.05 -4.84 -3.10
C MET A 100 -3.20 -3.85 -2.90
N LEU A 101 -3.99 -3.58 -3.95
CA LEU A 101 -5.12 -2.67 -3.88
C LEU A 101 -6.16 -3.13 -2.86
N GLY A 102 -6.50 -4.41 -2.83
CA GLY A 102 -7.44 -4.98 -1.87
C GLY A 102 -6.99 -4.74 -0.42
N PHE A 103 -5.71 -4.97 -0.11
CA PHE A 103 -5.15 -4.68 1.21
C PHE A 103 -5.14 -3.18 1.54
N LEU A 104 -4.85 -2.31 0.57
CA LEU A 104 -4.90 -0.86 0.77
C LEU A 104 -6.32 -0.38 1.04
N LEU A 105 -7.32 -0.85 0.28
CA LEU A 105 -8.72 -0.53 0.49
C LEU A 105 -9.22 -1.03 1.84
N TYR A 106 -8.83 -2.24 2.23
CA TYR A 106 -9.13 -2.77 3.56
C TYR A 106 -8.47 -1.94 4.66
N GLY A 107 -7.20 -1.54 4.49
CA GLY A 107 -6.49 -0.61 5.36
C GLY A 107 -7.22 0.71 5.53
N SER A 108 -7.66 1.32 4.43
CA SER A 108 -8.47 2.54 4.42
C SER A 108 -9.79 2.36 5.16
N LYS A 109 -10.48 1.23 4.98
CA LYS A 109 -11.74 0.93 5.69
C LYS A 109 -11.52 0.83 7.20
N VAL A 110 -10.54 0.06 7.65
CA VAL A 110 -10.27 -0.10 9.10
C VAL A 110 -9.69 1.17 9.72
N GLY A 111 -8.89 1.93 8.97
CA GLY A 111 -8.37 3.22 9.40
C GLY A 111 -9.46 4.26 9.54
N SER A 112 -10.40 4.32 8.59
CA SER A 112 -11.57 5.22 8.67
C SER A 112 -12.41 4.97 9.92
N ARG A 113 -12.65 3.70 10.25
CA ARG A 113 -13.38 3.33 11.47
C ARG A 113 -12.67 3.82 12.73
N ALA A 114 -11.37 3.58 12.83
CA ALA A 114 -10.57 4.05 13.97
C ALA A 114 -10.55 5.58 14.08
N ALA A 115 -10.51 6.31 12.96
CA ALA A 115 -10.62 7.77 12.99
C ALA A 115 -11.99 8.25 13.49
N LEU A 116 -13.08 7.63 13.05
CA LEU A 116 -14.43 8.00 13.47
C LEU A 116 -14.67 7.75 14.97
N GLU A 117 -14.12 6.67 15.53
CA GLU A 117 -14.16 6.38 16.97
C GLU A 117 -13.48 7.49 17.80
N ILE A 118 -12.41 8.10 17.28
CA ILE A 118 -11.77 9.24 17.93
C ILE A 118 -12.66 10.48 17.85
N SER A 119 -13.25 10.75 16.68
CA SER A 119 -14.12 11.92 16.51
C SER A 119 -15.38 11.86 17.36
N SER A 120 -16.00 10.68 17.53
CA SER A 120 -17.20 10.53 18.37
C SER A 120 -16.90 10.78 19.84
N ARG A 121 -15.76 10.29 20.35
CA ARG A 121 -15.37 10.49 21.75
C ARG A 121 -15.07 11.95 22.10
N SER A 122 -14.69 12.77 21.12
CA SER A 122 -14.45 14.20 21.33
C SER A 122 -15.74 15.03 21.32
N ALA A 123 -16.88 14.45 20.94
CA ALA A 123 -18.19 15.11 20.92
C ALA A 123 -19.01 14.86 22.20
N ASP A 124 -18.59 13.87 23.01
CA ASP A 124 -19.13 13.55 24.34
C ASP A 124 -18.41 14.37 25.43
#